data_AF-A0A8C2QWX8-F1
#
_entry.id   AF-A0A8C2QWX8-F1
#
_cell.length_a   1.000
_cell.length_b   1.000
_cell.length_c   1.000
_cell.angle_alpha   90.00
_cell.angle_beta   90.00
_cell.angle_gamma   90.00
#
_symmetry.space_group_name_H-M   'P 1'
#
loop_
_entity.id
_entity.type
_entity.pdbx_description
1 polymer ?
#
loop_
_entity_poly.entity_id
_entity_poly.type
_entity_poly.pdbx_seq_one_letter_code
_entity_poly.pdbx_strand_id
1 'polypeptide(L)'
;MSGMLFTCPHIVFLSQSTLTGMSQLCGTRLCHEIAHAWFGLAIAARDWTEEWLSEGFATHLEDVFWAKAQQLAPHEAREQQKLRACLRWHRLQDEVQNSPEEMQVLRPNKEKTGHVSDSGSSVIRHGLNPEKVFMQVHYLKGYFLLQFLAKTLGEDTYFSFLRKFVHTFHGQLILSQDFLQMLLENIPEEKRPELSVGNIFRDWLESSGIPQGIFLTQGLSTGLQHCRQILNHLSHRRSLLLRDISKYKDRST
;
A
#
# COMPACT_ATOMS: atom_id res chain seq x y z
N MET A 1 10.25 1.07 11.52
CA MET A 1 11.57 1.35 10.92
C MET A 1 11.37 1.69 9.45
N SER A 2 11.08 2.95 9.15
CA SER A 2 11.29 3.49 7.80
C SER A 2 12.71 4.01 7.79
N GLY A 3 13.68 3.14 7.48
CA GLY A 3 15.00 3.61 7.10
C GLY A 3 14.78 4.46 5.84
N MET A 4 15.17 5.73 5.88
CA MET A 4 14.97 6.70 4.81
C MET A 4 15.31 6.09 3.45
N LEU A 5 14.28 5.82 2.66
CA LEU A 5 14.38 5.53 1.24
C LEU A 5 13.71 6.70 0.54
N PHE A 6 14.39 7.21 -0.48
CA PHE A 6 13.96 8.36 -1.25
C PHE A 6 14.12 8.02 -2.73
N THR A 7 13.06 8.30 -3.49
CA THR A 7 13.03 8.09 -4.93
C THR A 7 13.26 9.43 -5.64
N CYS A 8 14.34 9.48 -6.40
CA CYS A 8 14.65 10.54 -7.35
C CYS A 8 14.50 9.96 -8.76
N PRO A 9 14.13 10.76 -9.78
CA PRO A 9 14.21 10.29 -11.15
C PRO A 9 15.58 9.65 -11.42
N HIS A 10 15.56 8.38 -11.85
CA HIS A 10 16.72 7.56 -12.19
C HIS A 10 17.64 7.11 -11.04
N ILE A 11 17.41 7.51 -9.78
CA ILE A 11 18.25 7.11 -8.63
C ILE A 11 17.38 6.74 -7.41
N VAL A 12 17.60 5.56 -6.84
CA VAL A 12 16.96 5.11 -5.59
C VAL A 12 18.00 5.04 -4.49
N PHE A 13 17.77 5.75 -3.39
CA PHE A 13 18.61 5.65 -2.20
C PHE A 13 18.14 4.50 -1.32
N LEU A 14 19.01 3.51 -1.09
CA LEU A 14 18.74 2.34 -0.25
C LEU A 14 19.51 2.37 1.07
N SER A 15 18.80 2.23 2.19
CA SER A 15 19.42 2.05 3.51
C SER A 15 20.15 0.72 3.56
N GLN A 16 21.37 0.69 4.12
CA GLN A 16 22.12 -0.55 4.32
C GLN A 16 21.34 -1.59 5.14
N SER A 17 20.43 -1.15 6.02
CA SER A 17 19.57 -2.06 6.80
C SER A 17 18.64 -2.91 5.93
N THR A 18 18.39 -2.54 4.68
CA THR A 18 17.62 -3.38 3.75
C THR A 18 18.49 -4.49 3.15
N LEU A 19 19.82 -4.31 3.09
CA LEU A 19 20.78 -5.28 2.56
C LEU A 19 21.13 -6.38 3.57
N THR A 20 20.13 -6.94 4.24
CA THR A 20 20.31 -8.17 5.00
C THR A 20 20.49 -9.31 4.00
N GLY A 21 21.50 -10.18 4.18
CA GLY A 21 21.82 -11.26 3.23
C GLY A 21 20.71 -12.30 2.99
N MET A 22 19.50 -12.09 3.54
CA MET A 22 18.30 -12.87 3.29
C MET A 22 17.36 -12.09 2.36
N SER A 23 17.13 -12.64 1.16
CA SER A 23 16.57 -11.95 -0.01
C SER A 23 15.14 -11.37 0.11
N GLN A 24 14.35 -11.75 1.12
CA GLN A 24 12.90 -11.57 1.04
C GLN A 24 12.36 -10.22 1.53
N LEU A 25 12.98 -9.59 2.54
CA LEU A 25 12.50 -8.29 3.07
C LEU A 25 13.07 -7.09 2.32
N CYS A 26 14.26 -7.24 1.73
CA CYS A 26 14.89 -6.21 0.89
C CYS A 26 14.09 -5.95 -0.38
N GLY A 27 13.65 -7.03 -1.03
CA GLY A 27 13.12 -6.94 -2.38
C GLY A 27 11.75 -6.29 -2.47
N THR A 28 10.89 -6.48 -1.46
CA THR A 28 9.59 -5.80 -1.41
C THR A 28 9.75 -4.31 -1.26
N ARG A 29 10.70 -3.88 -0.42
CA ARG A 29 10.95 -2.47 -0.21
C ARG A 29 11.60 -1.83 -1.44
N LEU A 30 12.45 -2.54 -2.16
CA LEU A 30 12.89 -2.09 -3.49
C LEU A 30 11.71 -1.95 -4.47
N CYS A 31 10.78 -2.91 -4.49
CA CYS A 31 9.58 -2.82 -5.31
C CYS A 31 8.69 -1.62 -4.96
N HIS A 32 8.63 -1.23 -3.68
CA HIS A 32 7.96 -0.02 -3.23
C HIS A 32 8.57 1.23 -3.87
N GLU A 33 9.90 1.37 -3.78
CA GLU A 33 10.61 2.50 -4.39
C GLU A 33 10.47 2.51 -5.92
N ILE A 34 10.44 1.34 -6.56
CA ILE A 34 10.16 1.22 -8.01
C ILE A 34 8.74 1.67 -8.34
N ALA A 35 7.75 1.38 -7.49
CA ALA A 35 6.37 1.81 -7.70
C ALA A 35 6.22 3.33 -7.67
N HIS A 36 7.06 4.05 -6.92
CA HIS A 36 7.08 5.50 -6.95
C HIS A 36 7.46 6.11 -8.30
N ALA A 37 8.12 5.35 -9.19
CA ALA A 37 8.37 5.80 -10.57
C ALA A 37 7.06 6.19 -11.29
N TRP A 38 5.96 5.48 -11.00
CA TRP A 38 4.63 5.83 -11.50
C TRP A 38 3.89 6.79 -10.56
N PHE A 39 3.80 6.45 -9.28
CA PHE A 39 2.99 7.16 -8.29
C PHE A 39 3.87 7.86 -7.25
N GLY A 40 4.10 9.15 -7.45
CA GLY A 40 5.02 9.99 -6.68
C GLY A 40 6.01 10.74 -7.57
N LEU A 41 6.40 10.16 -8.72
CA LEU A 41 7.27 10.79 -9.71
C LEU A 41 6.54 11.15 -11.01
N ALA A 42 6.04 10.16 -11.77
CA ALA A 42 5.34 10.43 -13.04
C ALA A 42 3.96 11.06 -12.83
N ILE A 43 3.26 10.66 -11.78
CA ILE A 43 1.99 11.24 -11.35
C ILE A 43 2.18 11.64 -9.89
N ALA A 44 2.02 12.92 -9.57
CA ALA A 44 2.25 13.41 -8.22
C ALA A 44 0.96 13.91 -7.57
N ALA A 45 0.89 13.77 -6.25
CA ALA A 45 -0.17 14.34 -5.43
C ALA A 45 -0.17 15.87 -5.56
N ARG A 46 -1.36 16.48 -5.72
CA ARG A 46 -1.48 17.94 -5.86
C ARG A 46 -1.01 18.70 -4.61
N ASP A 47 -1.27 18.15 -3.44
CA ASP A 47 -0.75 18.63 -2.17
C ASP A 47 -0.63 17.47 -1.17
N TRP A 48 -0.09 17.75 0.02
CA TRP A 48 0.16 16.73 1.06
C TRP A 48 -1.10 16.05 1.60
N THR A 49 -2.30 16.63 1.43
CA THR A 49 -3.53 15.94 1.83
C THR A 49 -3.82 14.74 0.93
N GLU A 50 -3.23 14.72 -0.26
CA GLU A 50 -3.34 13.67 -1.28
C GLU A 50 -2.16 12.68 -1.24
N GLU A 51 -1.31 12.71 -0.20
CA GLU A 51 -0.08 11.89 -0.09
C GLU A 51 -0.34 10.38 -0.24
N TRP A 52 -1.54 9.91 0.13
CA TRP A 52 -1.93 8.52 -0.06
C TRP A 52 -1.91 8.06 -1.53
N LEU A 53 -2.06 8.97 -2.49
CA LEU A 53 -1.94 8.66 -3.92
C LEU A 53 -0.52 8.23 -4.29
N SER A 54 0.48 8.63 -3.52
CA SER A 54 1.86 8.14 -3.68
C SER A 54 2.07 6.90 -2.83
N GLU A 55 1.88 7.02 -1.51
CA GLU A 55 2.27 5.99 -0.56
C GLU A 55 1.36 4.76 -0.56
N GLY A 56 0.06 4.97 -0.71
CA GLY A 56 -0.92 3.90 -0.83
C GLY A 56 -0.69 3.07 -2.09
N PHE A 57 -0.41 3.72 -3.23
CA PHE A 57 -0.10 3.04 -4.48
C PHE A 57 1.21 2.29 -4.43
N ALA A 58 2.27 2.89 -3.89
CA ALA A 58 3.55 2.20 -3.73
C ALA A 58 3.40 0.96 -2.84
N THR A 59 2.68 1.08 -1.71
CA THR A 59 2.40 -0.04 -0.80
C THR A 59 1.53 -1.13 -1.44
N HIS A 60 0.63 -0.77 -2.35
CA HIS A 60 -0.20 -1.74 -3.10
C HIS A 60 0.60 -2.46 -4.18
N LEU A 61 1.36 -1.72 -4.99
CA LEU A 61 2.08 -2.24 -6.14
C LEU A 61 3.35 -3.01 -5.74
N GLU A 62 3.93 -2.74 -4.56
CA GLU A 62 5.12 -3.45 -4.08
C GLU A 62 4.91 -4.98 -4.04
N ASP A 63 3.71 -5.43 -3.66
CA ASP A 63 3.37 -6.86 -3.61
C ASP A 63 3.25 -7.45 -5.01
N VAL A 64 2.63 -6.69 -5.92
CA VAL A 64 2.42 -7.09 -7.32
C VAL A 64 3.75 -7.22 -8.04
N PHE A 65 4.60 -6.20 -7.90
CA PHE A 65 5.93 -6.16 -8.51
C PHE A 65 6.83 -7.23 -7.92
N TRP A 66 6.80 -7.43 -6.61
CA TRP A 66 7.55 -8.50 -5.96
C TRP A 66 7.16 -9.88 -6.48
N ALA A 67 5.86 -10.18 -6.56
CA ALA A 67 5.37 -11.46 -7.05
C ALA A 67 5.79 -11.71 -8.51
N LYS A 68 5.76 -10.68 -9.35
CA LYS A 68 6.23 -10.75 -10.74
C LYS A 68 7.74 -10.92 -10.84
N ALA A 69 8.52 -10.16 -10.07
CA ALA A 69 9.99 -10.23 -10.08
C ALA A 69 10.49 -11.61 -9.63
N GLN A 70 9.83 -12.21 -8.64
CA GLN A 70 10.12 -13.56 -8.15
C GLN A 70 9.51 -14.67 -9.01
N GLN A 71 8.73 -14.33 -10.05
CA GLN A 71 8.02 -15.29 -10.91
C GLN A 71 7.18 -16.29 -10.10
N LEU A 72 6.56 -15.84 -9.02
CA LEU A 72 5.80 -16.71 -8.12
C LEU A 72 4.60 -17.34 -8.85
N ALA A 73 4.31 -18.59 -8.51
CA ALA A 73 3.07 -19.21 -8.96
C ALA A 73 1.86 -18.41 -8.42
N PRO A 74 0.74 -18.33 -9.16
CA PRO A 74 -0.42 -17.51 -8.75
C PRO A 74 -0.95 -17.84 -7.35
N HIS A 75 -0.87 -19.10 -6.93
CA HIS A 75 -1.30 -19.49 -5.59
C HIS A 75 -0.34 -18.96 -4.50
N GLU A 76 0.97 -19.06 -4.72
CA GLU A 76 1.99 -18.57 -3.77
C GLU A 76 1.94 -17.05 -3.64
N ALA A 77 1.79 -16.34 -4.76
CA ALA A 77 1.63 -14.89 -4.78
C ALA A 77 0.43 -14.45 -3.93
N ARG A 78 -0.72 -15.13 -4.08
CA ARG A 78 -1.92 -14.87 -3.28
C ARG A 78 -1.72 -15.14 -1.79
N GLU A 79 -1.04 -16.23 -1.43
CA GLU A 79 -0.77 -16.54 -0.02
C GLU A 79 0.19 -15.53 0.62
N GLN A 80 1.25 -15.11 -0.10
CA GLN A 80 2.15 -14.05 0.38
C GLN A 80 1.41 -12.71 0.54
N GLN A 81 0.55 -12.35 -0.41
CA GLN A 81 -0.24 -11.12 -0.36
C GLN A 81 -1.22 -11.14 0.82
N LYS A 82 -1.90 -12.28 1.08
CA LYS A 82 -2.78 -12.45 2.25
C LYS A 82 -2.01 -12.29 3.57
N LEU A 83 -0.86 -12.93 3.69
CA LEU A 83 -0.02 -12.82 4.88
C LEU A 83 0.41 -11.36 5.13
N ARG A 84 0.87 -10.65 4.09
CA ARG A 84 1.24 -9.24 4.20
C ARG A 84 0.06 -8.34 4.50
N ALA A 85 -1.09 -8.57 3.88
CA ALA A 85 -2.33 -7.86 4.18
C ALA A 85 -2.74 -8.03 5.66
N CYS A 86 -2.54 -9.22 6.24
CA CYS A 86 -2.77 -9.48 7.66
C CYS A 86 -1.79 -8.71 8.57
N LEU A 87 -0.49 -8.67 8.22
CA LEU A 87 0.50 -7.89 8.97
C LEU A 87 0.22 -6.38 8.89
N ARG A 88 -0.14 -5.87 7.70
CA ARG A 88 -0.54 -4.48 7.49
C ARG A 88 -1.81 -4.14 8.26
N TRP A 89 -2.74 -5.09 8.35
CA TRP A 89 -3.98 -4.93 9.10
C TRP A 89 -3.71 -4.76 10.59
N HIS A 90 -2.92 -5.66 11.19
CA HIS A 90 -2.53 -5.52 12.60
C HIS A 90 -1.82 -4.19 12.88
N ARG A 91 -0.89 -3.80 12.00
CA ARG A 91 -0.23 -2.50 12.14
C ARG A 91 -1.21 -1.33 12.06
N LEU A 92 -2.18 -1.37 11.15
CA LEU A 92 -3.20 -0.33 11.04
C LEU A 92 -4.09 -0.30 12.28
N GLN A 93 -4.45 -1.46 12.85
CA GLN A 93 -5.19 -1.52 14.10
C GLN A 93 -4.42 -0.88 15.24
N ASP A 94 -3.15 -1.25 15.41
CA ASP A 94 -2.29 -0.69 16.45
C ASP A 94 -2.16 0.84 16.27
N GLU A 95 -1.98 1.31 15.04
CA GLU A 95 -1.84 2.74 14.76
C GLU A 95 -3.13 3.52 15.04
N VAL A 96 -4.28 3.02 14.61
CA VAL A 96 -5.59 3.64 14.87
C VAL A 96 -5.89 3.67 16.38
N GLN A 97 -5.53 2.62 17.13
CA GLN A 97 -5.75 2.59 18.58
C GLN A 97 -4.87 3.57 19.35
N ASN A 98 -3.70 3.91 18.81
CA ASN A 98 -2.69 4.73 19.49
C ASN A 98 -2.53 6.14 18.90
N SER A 99 -3.47 6.60 18.06
CA SER A 99 -3.45 7.93 17.45
C SER A 99 -4.79 8.66 17.62
N PRO A 100 -4.78 10.02 17.70
CA PRO A 100 -6.01 10.81 17.69
C PRO A 100 -6.83 10.66 16.40
N GLU A 101 -8.15 10.88 16.46
CA GLU A 101 -9.05 10.65 15.32
C GLU A 101 -8.69 11.48 14.08
N GLU A 102 -8.33 12.75 14.25
CA GLU A 102 -7.93 13.63 13.15
C GLU A 102 -6.65 13.19 12.41
N MET A 103 -5.91 12.25 13.01
CA MET A 103 -4.71 11.66 12.47
C MET A 103 -4.97 10.32 11.75
N GLN A 104 -6.15 9.75 11.92
CA GLN A 104 -6.52 8.47 11.34
C GLN A 104 -7.12 8.59 9.93
N VAL A 105 -7.41 9.80 9.46
CA VAL A 105 -8.01 10.05 8.14
C VAL A 105 -6.97 9.86 7.02
N LEU A 106 -7.39 9.27 5.90
CA LEU A 106 -6.52 9.01 4.76
C LEU A 106 -6.26 10.30 3.95
N ARG A 107 -7.26 11.17 3.91
CA ARG A 107 -7.22 12.52 3.33
C ARG A 107 -7.89 13.49 4.30
N PRO A 108 -7.14 14.39 4.95
CA PRO A 108 -7.73 15.38 5.85
C PRO A 108 -8.69 16.31 5.10
N ASN A 109 -9.97 16.29 5.46
CA ASN A 109 -10.95 17.26 4.95
C ASN A 109 -10.73 18.60 5.64
N LYS A 110 -9.84 19.42 5.06
CA LYS A 110 -9.79 20.84 5.39
C LYS A 110 -9.65 21.61 4.08
N GLU A 111 -10.74 22.25 3.66
CA GLU A 111 -10.87 23.22 2.55
C GLU A 111 -9.93 24.44 2.62
N LYS A 112 -8.84 24.36 3.39
CA LYS A 112 -7.77 25.36 3.44
C LYS A 112 -6.42 24.69 3.28
N THR A 113 -6.24 23.91 2.20
CA THR A 113 -4.91 23.52 1.71
C THR A 113 -4.21 24.71 1.06
N GLY A 114 -3.93 25.71 1.89
CA GLY A 114 -3.09 26.85 1.57
C GLY A 114 -3.72 27.95 0.73
N HIS A 115 -3.23 29.18 0.96
CA HIS A 115 -3.39 30.27 0.02
C HIS A 115 -2.19 30.22 -0.93
N VAL A 116 -2.46 30.30 -2.24
CA VAL A 116 -1.45 30.63 -3.23
C VAL A 116 -1.38 32.15 -3.26
N SER A 117 -0.24 32.74 -2.86
CA SER A 117 -0.02 34.17 -3.07
C SER A 117 0.24 34.44 -4.55
N ASP A 118 -0.04 35.65 -5.03
CA ASP A 118 0.23 36.08 -6.42
C ASP A 118 1.72 35.95 -6.84
N SER A 119 2.62 35.63 -5.90
CA SER A 119 4.02 35.26 -6.13
C SER A 119 4.24 33.79 -6.51
N GLY A 120 3.19 32.96 -6.58
CA GLY A 120 3.28 31.53 -6.89
C GLY A 120 3.67 30.62 -5.70
N SER A 121 3.74 31.15 -4.47
CA SER A 121 4.01 30.35 -3.27
C SER A 121 2.71 29.80 -2.67
N SER A 122 2.62 28.48 -2.49
CA SER A 122 1.55 27.82 -1.74
C SER A 122 1.95 27.64 -0.27
N VAL A 123 1.20 28.24 0.65
CA VAL A 123 1.42 28.03 2.09
C VAL A 123 0.67 26.78 2.55
N ILE A 124 1.37 25.66 2.66
CA ILE A 124 0.78 24.39 3.09
C ILE A 124 0.51 24.44 4.60
N ARG A 125 -0.76 24.64 5.00
CA ARG A 125 -1.15 24.68 6.43
C ARG A 125 -1.04 23.33 7.15
N HIS A 126 -1.03 22.23 6.40
CA HIS A 126 -0.92 20.86 6.90
C HIS A 126 0.26 20.13 6.25
N GLY A 127 1.39 20.80 6.07
CA GLY A 127 2.63 20.11 5.73
C GLY A 127 2.92 19.02 6.77
N LEU A 128 3.75 18.03 6.40
CA LEU A 128 4.30 17.04 7.34
C LEU A 128 4.64 17.74 8.65
N ASN A 129 3.85 17.50 9.70
CA ASN A 129 4.16 18.04 11.01
C ASN A 129 5.48 17.37 11.40
N PRO A 130 6.59 18.10 11.54
CA PRO A 130 7.89 17.49 11.84
C PRO A 130 7.89 16.82 13.23
N GLU A 131 6.93 17.15 14.09
CA GLU A 131 6.71 16.49 15.38
C GLU A 131 5.78 15.27 15.30
N LYS A 132 5.11 15.03 14.16
CA LYS A 132 4.41 13.76 13.94
C LYS A 132 5.46 12.67 13.78
N VAL A 133 5.55 11.81 14.79
CA VAL A 133 6.15 10.48 14.63
C VAL A 133 5.48 9.84 13.41
N PHE A 134 6.26 9.61 12.34
CA PHE A 134 5.83 9.06 11.04
C PHE A 134 4.59 8.16 11.15
N MET A 135 3.45 8.64 10.65
CA MET A 135 2.21 7.87 10.64
C MET A 135 2.09 7.12 9.32
N GLN A 136 1.84 5.82 9.39
CA GLN A 136 1.68 4.92 8.25
C GLN A 136 0.22 4.84 7.77
N VAL A 137 -0.72 5.64 8.30
CA VAL A 137 -2.11 5.68 7.84
C VAL A 137 -2.21 5.81 6.31
N HIS A 138 -1.48 6.74 5.68
CA HIS A 138 -1.52 6.96 4.23
C HIS A 138 -1.05 5.73 3.42
N TYR A 139 -0.09 4.98 3.96
CA TYR A 139 0.40 3.72 3.39
C TYR A 139 -0.64 2.62 3.55
N LEU A 140 -1.14 2.43 4.77
CA LEU A 140 -1.91 1.26 5.17
C LEU A 140 -3.38 1.36 4.75
N LYS A 141 -4.06 2.48 5.03
CA LYS A 141 -5.43 2.70 4.55
C LYS A 141 -5.46 2.82 3.02
N GLY A 142 -4.50 3.52 2.43
CA GLY A 142 -4.35 3.62 0.98
C GLY A 142 -4.20 2.24 0.32
N TYR A 143 -3.34 1.38 0.88
CA TYR A 143 -3.21 -0.01 0.48
C TYR A 143 -4.56 -0.76 0.50
N PHE A 144 -5.32 -0.65 1.59
CA PHE A 144 -6.59 -1.37 1.72
C PHE A 144 -7.69 -0.84 0.80
N LEU A 145 -7.75 0.47 0.57
CA LEU A 145 -8.66 1.07 -0.41
C LEU A 145 -8.36 0.51 -1.81
N LEU A 146 -7.09 0.49 -2.23
CA LEU A 146 -6.70 -0.03 -3.53
C LEU A 146 -6.93 -1.53 -3.67
N GLN A 147 -6.73 -2.31 -2.61
CA GLN A 147 -7.10 -3.73 -2.55
C GLN A 147 -8.61 -3.94 -2.69
N PHE A 148 -9.41 -3.12 -2.00
CA PHE A 148 -10.86 -3.14 -2.11
C PHE A 148 -11.30 -2.85 -3.55
N LEU A 149 -10.77 -1.79 -4.17
CA LEU A 149 -11.07 -1.45 -5.56
C LEU A 149 -10.64 -2.57 -6.52
N ALA A 150 -9.42 -3.11 -6.38
CA ALA A 150 -8.94 -4.20 -7.24
C ALA A 150 -9.84 -5.45 -7.15
N LYS A 151 -10.30 -5.82 -5.95
CA LYS A 151 -11.21 -6.95 -5.73
C LYS A 151 -12.59 -6.69 -6.31
N THR A 152 -13.15 -5.51 -6.08
CA THR A 152 -14.50 -5.16 -6.54
C THR A 152 -14.59 -5.11 -8.07
N LEU A 153 -13.52 -4.68 -8.75
CA LEU A 153 -13.51 -4.51 -10.20
C LEU A 153 -13.00 -5.74 -10.97
N GLY A 154 -12.25 -6.60 -10.28
CA GLY A 154 -11.44 -7.65 -10.86
C GLY A 154 -10.09 -7.12 -11.35
N GLU A 155 -9.03 -7.92 -11.15
CA GLU A 155 -7.64 -7.51 -11.39
C GLU A 155 -7.41 -7.03 -12.83
N ASP A 156 -7.93 -7.73 -13.84
CA ASP A 156 -7.72 -7.35 -15.24
C ASP A 156 -8.30 -5.97 -15.58
N THR A 157 -9.54 -5.72 -15.12
CA THR A 157 -10.20 -4.41 -15.29
C THR A 157 -9.39 -3.33 -14.57
N TYR A 158 -9.01 -3.58 -13.32
CA TYR A 158 -8.29 -2.65 -12.48
C TYR A 158 -6.93 -2.27 -13.07
N PHE A 159 -6.10 -3.23 -13.46
CA PHE A 159 -4.79 -2.95 -14.06
C PHE A 159 -4.89 -2.36 -15.46
N SER A 160 -5.93 -2.71 -16.24
CA SER A 160 -6.21 -2.07 -17.52
C SER A 160 -6.52 -0.57 -17.33
N PHE A 161 -7.36 -0.25 -16.33
CA PHE A 161 -7.61 1.12 -15.94
C PHE A 161 -6.34 1.83 -15.46
N LEU A 162 -5.53 1.23 -14.58
CA LEU A 162 -4.31 1.87 -14.07
C LEU A 162 -3.35 2.27 -15.20
N ARG A 163 -3.21 1.43 -16.25
CA ARG A 163 -2.41 1.79 -17.42
C ARG A 163 -2.96 3.03 -18.13
N LYS A 164 -4.27 3.10 -18.35
CA LYS A 164 -4.92 4.29 -18.94
C LYS A 164 -4.75 5.52 -18.06
N PHE A 165 -4.91 5.36 -16.74
CA PHE A 165 -4.74 6.43 -15.76
C PHE A 165 -3.32 7.01 -15.83
N VAL A 166 -2.31 6.14 -15.80
CA VAL A 166 -0.90 6.53 -15.95
C VAL A 166 -0.65 7.30 -17.24
N HIS A 167 -1.17 6.81 -18.38
CA HIS A 167 -1.00 7.51 -19.64
C HIS A 167 -1.69 8.88 -19.67
N THR A 168 -2.84 9.01 -19.03
CA THR A 168 -3.65 10.24 -19.05
C THR A 168 -3.04 11.32 -18.16
N PHE A 169 -2.55 10.96 -16.99
CA PHE A 169 -2.07 11.90 -15.97
C PHE A 169 -0.54 11.99 -15.88
N HIS A 170 0.19 11.38 -16.83
CA HIS A 170 1.65 11.47 -16.86
C HIS A 170 2.12 12.92 -16.89
N GLY A 171 3.00 13.29 -15.94
CA GLY A 171 3.55 14.63 -15.78
C GLY A 171 2.60 15.61 -15.08
N GLN A 172 1.52 15.14 -14.44
CA GLN A 172 0.51 16.01 -13.83
C GLN A 172 0.42 15.84 -12.31
N LEU A 173 -0.14 16.88 -11.69
CA LEU A 173 -0.55 16.89 -10.29
C LEU A 173 -2.04 16.53 -10.19
N ILE A 174 -2.38 15.55 -9.36
CA ILE A 174 -3.75 15.02 -9.27
C ILE A 174 -4.35 15.13 -7.86
N LEU A 175 -5.67 15.20 -7.81
CA LEU A 175 -6.49 15.04 -6.60
C LEU A 175 -7.03 13.62 -6.51
N SER A 176 -7.43 13.19 -5.31
CA SER A 176 -8.19 11.94 -5.11
C SER A 176 -9.45 11.89 -5.99
N GLN A 177 -10.09 13.04 -6.20
CA GLN A 177 -11.27 13.16 -7.04
C GLN A 177 -10.98 12.77 -8.49
N ASP A 178 -9.85 13.21 -9.06
CA ASP A 178 -9.49 12.92 -10.46
C ASP A 178 -9.33 11.42 -10.68
N PHE A 179 -8.66 10.74 -9.73
CA PHE A 179 -8.49 9.30 -9.73
C PHE A 179 -9.82 8.55 -9.64
N LEU A 180 -10.64 8.88 -8.64
CA LEU A 180 -11.89 8.17 -8.39
C LEU A 180 -12.92 8.43 -9.50
N GLN A 181 -12.97 9.64 -10.04
CA GLN A 181 -13.86 9.99 -11.14
C GLN A 181 -13.50 9.18 -12.40
N MET A 182 -12.23 9.21 -12.83
CA MET A 182 -11.79 8.46 -14.00
C MET A 182 -11.97 6.95 -13.81
N LEU A 183 -11.72 6.44 -12.59
CA LEU A 183 -11.95 5.04 -12.26
C LEU A 183 -13.41 4.67 -12.49
N LEU A 184 -14.35 5.38 -11.85
CA LEU A 184 -15.77 5.08 -11.94
C LEU A 184 -16.32 5.24 -13.36
N GLU A 185 -15.88 6.25 -14.11
CA GLU A 185 -16.24 6.44 -15.53
C GLU A 185 -15.81 5.27 -16.42
N ASN A 186 -14.68 4.63 -16.13
CA ASN A 186 -14.16 3.50 -16.89
C ASN A 186 -14.75 2.13 -16.47
N ILE A 187 -15.62 2.09 -15.46
CA ILE A 187 -16.25 0.87 -14.98
C ILE A 187 -17.63 0.69 -15.63
N PRO A 188 -17.93 -0.49 -16.21
CA PRO A 188 -19.27 -0.81 -16.72
C PRO A 188 -20.33 -0.65 -15.63
N GLU A 189 -21.50 -0.09 -15.97
CA GLU A 189 -22.57 0.18 -15.00
C GLU A 189 -23.01 -1.08 -14.24
N GLU A 190 -22.95 -2.27 -14.86
CA GLU A 190 -23.32 -3.53 -14.19
C GLU A 190 -22.37 -3.91 -13.04
N LYS A 191 -21.16 -3.34 -13.00
CA LYS A 191 -20.15 -3.53 -11.94
C LYS A 191 -20.08 -2.36 -10.96
N ARG A 192 -21.01 -1.39 -11.03
CA ARG A 192 -21.08 -0.22 -10.13
C ARG A 192 -22.04 -0.35 -8.92
N PRO A 193 -22.46 -1.52 -8.40
CA PRO A 193 -23.45 -1.49 -7.33
C PRO A 193 -22.82 -0.82 -6.10
N GLU A 194 -23.32 0.38 -5.77
CA GLU A 194 -23.02 1.22 -4.58
C GLU A 194 -21.71 2.03 -4.56
N LEU A 195 -20.85 1.93 -5.59
CA LEU A 195 -19.64 2.75 -5.69
C LEU A 195 -19.93 4.13 -6.27
N SER A 196 -19.78 5.17 -5.45
CA SER A 196 -19.75 6.57 -5.89
C SER A 196 -18.53 7.26 -5.32
N VAL A 197 -18.06 8.32 -5.98
CA VAL A 197 -16.93 9.10 -5.46
C VAL A 197 -17.25 9.63 -4.05
N GLY A 198 -18.46 10.15 -3.84
CA GLY A 198 -18.91 10.64 -2.53
C GLY A 198 -18.90 9.57 -1.44
N ASN A 199 -19.34 8.34 -1.75
CA ASN A 199 -19.28 7.23 -0.78
C ASN A 199 -17.83 6.87 -0.44
N ILE A 200 -16.94 6.79 -1.44
CA ILE A 200 -15.53 6.48 -1.19
C ILE A 200 -14.86 7.58 -0.36
N PHE A 201 -15.17 8.85 -0.64
CA PHE A 201 -14.67 9.97 0.16
C PHE A 201 -15.09 9.84 1.63
N ARG A 202 -16.40 9.70 1.88
CA ARG A 202 -16.96 9.59 3.22
C ARG A 202 -16.43 8.36 3.96
N ASP A 203 -16.40 7.21 3.30
CA ASP A 203 -16.19 5.92 3.97
C ASP A 203 -14.70 5.59 4.13
N TRP A 204 -13.83 6.10 3.24
CA TRP A 204 -12.39 5.79 3.23
C TRP A 204 -11.47 6.97 3.41
N LEU A 205 -11.73 8.09 2.71
CA LEU A 205 -10.80 9.21 2.68
C LEU A 205 -10.91 10.07 3.94
N GLU A 206 -12.14 10.40 4.33
CA GLU A 206 -12.44 11.36 5.40
C GLU A 206 -12.79 10.70 6.73
N SER A 207 -13.04 9.38 6.73
CA SER A 207 -13.38 8.65 7.94
C SER A 207 -12.15 8.40 8.83
N SER A 208 -12.32 8.69 10.12
CA SER A 208 -11.43 8.20 11.17
C SER A 208 -11.70 6.72 11.43
N GLY A 209 -10.79 6.05 12.14
CA GLY A 209 -10.93 4.63 12.46
C GLY A 209 -10.68 3.72 11.26
N ILE A 210 -11.15 2.47 11.32
CA ILE A 210 -10.95 1.49 10.26
C ILE A 210 -12.20 1.41 9.38
N PRO A 211 -12.12 1.69 8.06
CA PRO A 211 -13.26 1.61 7.15
C PRO A 211 -13.91 0.22 7.17
N GLN A 212 -15.26 0.20 7.18
CA GLN A 212 -16.02 -1.06 7.18
C GLN A 212 -15.73 -1.93 5.95
N GLY A 213 -15.40 -1.31 4.81
CA GLY A 213 -15.04 -2.00 3.58
C GLY A 213 -13.82 -2.92 3.70
N ILE A 214 -12.95 -2.71 4.69
CA ILE A 214 -11.79 -3.60 4.90
C ILE A 214 -12.22 -4.98 5.39
N PHE A 215 -13.26 -5.06 6.24
CA PHE A 215 -13.75 -6.34 6.75
C PHE A 215 -14.32 -7.24 5.64
N LEU A 216 -14.94 -6.65 4.62
CA LEU A 216 -15.44 -7.35 3.44
C LEU A 216 -14.32 -7.93 2.58
N THR A 217 -13.18 -7.25 2.49
CA THR A 217 -12.07 -7.72 1.65
C THR A 217 -11.33 -8.94 2.20
N GLN A 218 -11.43 -9.25 3.50
CA GLN A 218 -10.46 -10.14 4.10
C GLN A 218 -10.97 -11.45 4.73
N GLY A 219 -12.27 -11.63 5.00
CA GLY A 219 -12.71 -12.87 5.68
C GLY A 219 -11.88 -13.17 6.94
N LEU A 220 -11.54 -12.12 7.71
CA LEU A 220 -10.45 -12.04 8.70
C LEU A 220 -10.52 -13.05 9.84
N SER A 221 -11.66 -13.71 10.06
CA SER A 221 -11.75 -14.83 11.02
C SER A 221 -10.89 -16.04 10.60
N THR A 222 -10.71 -16.25 9.29
CA THR A 222 -9.88 -17.35 8.75
C THR A 222 -8.40 -16.98 8.60
N GLY A 223 -8.09 -15.70 8.42
CA GLY A 223 -6.71 -15.19 8.25
C GLY A 223 -5.83 -15.42 9.47
N LEU A 224 -6.37 -15.36 10.69
CA LEU A 224 -5.65 -15.68 11.92
C LEU A 224 -5.33 -17.18 12.03
N GLN A 225 -6.26 -18.06 11.66
CA GLN A 225 -6.01 -19.50 11.56
C GLN A 225 -4.97 -19.82 10.48
N HIS A 226 -5.04 -19.12 9.33
CA HIS A 226 -4.11 -19.30 8.23
C HIS A 226 -2.71 -18.77 8.55
N CYS A 227 -2.57 -17.60 9.20
CA CYS A 227 -1.28 -17.11 9.69
C CYS A 227 -0.68 -18.08 10.73
N ARG A 228 -1.49 -18.64 11.65
CA ARG A 228 -1.04 -19.70 12.56
C ARG A 228 -0.61 -20.95 11.81
N GLN A 229 -1.36 -21.39 10.81
CA GLN A 229 -1.05 -22.56 9.99
C GLN A 229 0.20 -22.34 9.12
N ILE A 230 0.36 -21.18 8.50
CA ILE A 230 1.55 -20.80 7.71
C ILE A 230 2.78 -20.70 8.63
N LEU A 231 2.67 -20.04 9.78
CA LEU A 231 3.76 -19.99 10.76
C LEU A 231 4.15 -21.40 11.25
N ASN A 232 3.16 -22.27 11.49
CA ASN A 232 3.40 -23.67 11.85
C ASN A 232 4.04 -24.45 10.70
N HIS A 233 3.61 -24.25 9.46
CA HIS A 233 4.14 -24.94 8.28
C HIS A 233 5.56 -24.49 7.93
N LEU A 234 5.85 -23.19 8.06
CA LEU A 234 7.20 -22.62 7.89
C LEU A 234 8.14 -23.05 9.03
N SER A 235 7.64 -23.11 10.26
CA SER A 235 8.36 -23.66 11.41
C SER A 235 8.70 -25.15 11.20
N HIS A 236 7.75 -25.93 10.68
CA HIS A 236 7.96 -27.34 10.38
C HIS A 236 8.99 -27.57 9.26
N ARG A 237 8.94 -26.76 8.18
CA ARG A 237 9.97 -26.80 7.12
C ARG A 237 11.35 -26.42 7.63
N ARG A 238 11.46 -25.43 8.52
CA ARG A 238 12.73 -25.05 9.18
C ARG A 238 13.27 -26.18 10.06
N SER A 239 12.41 -26.88 10.80
CA SER A 239 12.75 -28.05 11.61
C SER A 239 13.27 -29.22 10.76
N LEU A 240 12.63 -29.49 9.61
CA LEU A 240 13.07 -30.52 8.66
C LEU A 240 14.44 -30.18 8.06
N LEU A 241 14.65 -28.93 7.61
CA LEU A 241 15.93 -28.47 7.07
C LEU A 241 17.08 -28.58 8.09
N LEU A 242 16.82 -28.24 9.36
CA LEU A 242 17.81 -28.35 10.44
C LEU A 242 18.13 -29.81 10.80
N ARG A 243 17.14 -30.73 10.72
CA ARG A 243 17.37 -32.17 10.90
C ARG A 243 18.17 -32.79 9.77
N ASP A 244 17.94 -32.36 8.53
CA ASP A 244 18.70 -32.84 7.38
C ASP A 244 20.15 -32.33 7.40
N ILE A 245 20.38 -31.10 7.86
CA ILE A 245 21.73 -30.57 8.11
C ILE A 245 22.44 -31.35 9.24
N SER A 246 21.73 -31.72 10.31
CA SER A 246 22.28 -32.53 11.41
C SER A 246 22.71 -33.92 10.93
N LYS A 247 21.92 -34.57 10.06
CA LYS A 247 22.24 -35.89 9.50
C LYS A 247 23.49 -35.89 8.61
N TYR A 248 23.81 -34.75 7.98
CA TYR A 248 25.02 -34.61 7.18
C TYR A 248 26.27 -34.38 8.05
N LYS A 249 26.12 -33.82 9.25
CA LYS A 249 27.23 -33.57 10.18
C LYS A 249 27.73 -34.86 10.86
N ASP A 250 26.83 -35.81 11.10
CA ASP A 250 27.16 -37.12 11.72
C ASP A 250 27.73 -38.16 10.75
N ARG A 251 27.80 -37.87 9.45
CA ARG A 251 28.41 -38.77 8.44
C ARG A 251 29.85 -38.39 8.06
N SER A 252 30.41 -37.38 8.71
CA SER A 252 31.76 -36.83 8.44
C SER A 252 32.75 -37.04 9.58
N THR A 253 32.51 -38.01 10.45
CA THR A 253 33.47 -38.50 11.48
C THR A 253 33.67 -39.99 11.35
#